data_AF-A0A067HAM0-F1
#
_entry.id   AF-A0A067HAM0-F1
#
_cell.length_a   1.000
_cell.length_b   1.000
_cell.length_c   1.000
_cell.angle_alpha   90.00
_cell.angle_beta   90.00
_cell.angle_gamma   90.00
#
_symmetry.space_group_name_H-M   'P 1'
#
loop_
_entity.id
_entity.type
_entity.pdbx_description
1 polymer ?
#
loop_
_entity_poly.entity_id
_entity_poly.type
_entity_poly.pdbx_seq_one_letter_code
_entity_poly.pdbx_strand_id
1 'polypeptide(L)'
;MRLVQRLPLMANSLATTGLSKTSWQSRPLLSFLRTQTLLNSLSLYPKINYLLLCSCSQSQTSPDFSNLILEQSSKRGPLEPGLYLVATPIGNLEDITLRALRVLKSANVILSEDTRHSGKLLQYYNIKTPLLSYHKFNESQREQTVLNRLKQGEIVALISDAGTPGISDPGTELAKLCVDEKIPVVPIPGASAFVAALSASGLATDEFTFVGFLPKHARSRTERLMLSANEVKTQIFYVPPHKLLQFLEETSLLFGYSRRCVIAREITKMHEEFWRGTLGEAKEAFSSHQPKGEITVLVEGKAICVVETPSEDQLEKELRGLISAGHNLSMVTTTLVVFTFHIAVCPNKFLFCRISYRTFFFLFLQKFLVFLVFNFFKPLEEII
;
A
#
# COMPACT_ATOMS: atom_id res chain seq x y z
N MET A 1 -2.65 61.81 13.04
CA MET A 1 -3.12 62.33 11.74
C MET A 1 -4.00 61.23 11.13
N ARG A 2 -5.34 61.25 11.28
CA ARG A 2 -6.36 61.69 10.27
C ARG A 2 -6.00 61.17 8.86
N LEU A 3 -6.80 60.42 8.08
CA LEU A 3 -8.25 60.21 7.88
C LEU A 3 -8.45 58.80 7.23
N VAL A 4 -9.41 57.94 7.60
CA VAL A 4 -10.81 57.82 7.10
C VAL A 4 -11.02 58.01 5.58
N GLN A 5 -11.42 56.95 4.86
CA GLN A 5 -12.57 57.01 3.93
C GLN A 5 -13.07 55.63 3.48
N ARG A 6 -14.39 55.51 3.40
CA ARG A 6 -15.24 54.37 3.03
C ARG A 6 -15.54 54.39 1.51
N LEU A 7 -15.72 53.19 0.92
CA LEU A 7 -16.70 52.70 -0.09
C LEU A 7 -17.22 53.64 -1.21
N PRO A 8 -17.48 53.12 -2.44
CA PRO A 8 -18.79 52.48 -2.71
C PRO A 8 -18.84 51.30 -3.70
N LEU A 9 -19.95 50.57 -3.58
CA LEU A 9 -20.53 49.61 -4.53
C LEU A 9 -20.83 50.24 -5.90
N MET A 10 -20.67 49.47 -6.97
CA MET A 10 -21.46 49.60 -8.20
C MET A 10 -21.72 48.21 -8.79
N ALA A 11 -23.00 47.85 -8.88
CA ALA A 11 -23.52 46.81 -9.75
C ALA A 11 -23.69 47.37 -11.16
N ASN A 12 -23.51 46.55 -12.19
CA ASN A 12 -24.30 46.67 -13.42
C ASN A 12 -24.33 45.35 -14.21
N SER A 13 -25.54 44.98 -14.61
CA SER A 13 -25.91 43.88 -15.48
C SER A 13 -25.78 44.25 -16.97
N LEU A 14 -25.58 43.26 -17.84
CA LEU A 14 -26.18 43.08 -19.19
C LEU A 14 -25.49 41.83 -19.80
N ALA A 15 -26.13 40.66 -19.83
CA ALA A 15 -27.09 40.17 -20.83
C ALA A 15 -26.46 39.57 -22.10
N THR A 16 -26.72 38.27 -22.25
CA THR A 16 -27.00 37.49 -23.49
C THR A 16 -25.95 37.30 -24.58
N THR A 17 -25.49 36.05 -24.74
CA THR A 17 -25.71 35.10 -25.87
C THR A 17 -24.72 33.93 -25.65
N GLY A 18 -24.99 32.63 -25.81
CA GLY A 18 -26.07 31.83 -26.34
C GLY A 18 -25.45 30.51 -26.81
N LEU A 19 -26.02 29.37 -26.41
CA LEU A 19 -25.85 28.01 -26.97
C LEU A 19 -24.44 27.36 -26.80
N SER A 20 -24.25 26.10 -26.43
CA SER A 20 -25.06 24.91 -26.70
C SER A 20 -24.88 23.84 -25.60
N LYS A 21 -26.00 23.21 -25.25
CA LYS A 21 -26.08 21.94 -24.52
C LYS A 21 -25.87 20.81 -25.52
N THR A 22 -25.06 19.81 -25.18
CA THR A 22 -25.24 18.45 -25.69
C THR A 22 -25.20 17.46 -24.54
N SER A 23 -26.40 17.00 -24.23
CA SER A 23 -26.74 15.84 -23.42
C SER A 23 -26.28 14.56 -24.11
N TRP A 24 -25.59 13.67 -23.39
CA TRP A 24 -25.52 12.27 -23.79
C TRP A 24 -26.63 11.47 -23.11
N GLN A 25 -27.41 10.84 -23.96
CA GLN A 25 -28.67 10.18 -23.71
C GLN A 25 -28.46 8.79 -23.10
N SER A 26 -29.25 8.50 -22.07
CA SER A 26 -29.54 7.17 -21.55
C SER A 26 -30.84 6.66 -22.17
N ARG A 27 -30.88 5.41 -22.67
CA ARG A 27 -32.08 4.54 -22.87
C ARG A 27 -31.65 3.10 -23.26
N PRO A 28 -32.51 2.06 -23.11
CA PRO A 28 -33.65 1.89 -22.21
C PRO A 28 -33.70 0.52 -21.47
N LEU A 29 -34.63 0.44 -20.51
CA LEU A 29 -35.12 -0.77 -19.86
C LEU A 29 -35.76 -1.76 -20.84
N LEU A 30 -35.54 -3.06 -20.58
CA LEU A 30 -36.45 -4.14 -20.96
C LEU A 30 -37.20 -4.61 -19.71
N SER A 31 -38.53 -4.61 -19.83
CA SER A 31 -39.50 -5.00 -18.82
C SER A 31 -39.82 -6.49 -18.97
N PHE A 32 -39.90 -7.20 -17.84
CA PHE A 32 -40.68 -8.43 -17.76
C PHE A 32 -41.43 -8.44 -16.43
N LEU A 33 -42.75 -8.56 -16.53
CA LEU A 33 -43.73 -8.60 -15.44
C LEU A 33 -44.09 -10.06 -15.11
N ARG A 34 -44.52 -10.23 -13.84
CA ARG A 34 -45.34 -11.33 -13.27
C ARG A 34 -44.61 -12.66 -13.04
N THR A 35 -44.78 -13.38 -11.92
CA THR A 35 -45.93 -13.55 -11.02
C THR A 35 -45.51 -13.84 -9.57
N GLN A 36 -46.34 -13.41 -8.61
CA GLN A 36 -46.34 -13.88 -7.22
C GLN A 36 -46.71 -15.36 -7.13
N THR A 37 -45.98 -16.12 -6.31
CA THR A 37 -46.48 -17.34 -5.67
C THR A 37 -45.99 -17.40 -4.22
N LEU A 38 -46.97 -17.41 -3.33
CA LEU A 38 -46.89 -17.72 -1.91
C LEU A 38 -46.21 -19.07 -1.66
N LEU A 39 -45.36 -19.15 -0.65
CA LEU A 39 -45.14 -20.38 0.13
C LEU A 39 -44.76 -20.00 1.57
N ASN A 40 -45.72 -20.21 2.47
CA ASN A 40 -45.54 -20.32 3.91
C ASN A 40 -44.87 -21.66 4.23
N SER A 41 -43.88 -21.67 5.13
CA SER A 41 -43.70 -22.78 6.09
C SER A 41 -42.67 -22.45 7.19
N LEU A 42 -43.19 -22.29 8.42
CA LEU A 42 -42.73 -22.87 9.70
C LEU A 42 -41.27 -22.58 10.13
N SER A 43 -41.02 -21.59 11.00
CA SER A 43 -41.10 -21.63 12.47
C SER A 43 -40.01 -22.47 13.15
N LEU A 44 -39.11 -21.80 13.89
CA LEU A 44 -38.72 -22.13 15.27
C LEU A 44 -37.65 -21.11 15.75
N TYR A 45 -38.11 -19.98 16.31
CA TYR A 45 -37.31 -19.16 17.21
C TYR A 45 -38.10 -19.01 18.52
N PRO A 46 -37.48 -19.21 19.70
CA PRO A 46 -38.20 -19.07 20.95
C PRO A 46 -38.51 -17.59 21.22
N LYS A 47 -39.80 -17.30 21.39
CA LYS A 47 -40.32 -16.03 21.90
C LYS A 47 -39.82 -15.82 23.32
N ILE A 48 -39.00 -14.78 23.53
CA ILE A 48 -38.81 -14.19 24.85
C ILE A 48 -39.88 -13.12 25.02
N ASN A 49 -40.82 -13.37 25.94
CA ASN A 49 -41.86 -12.44 26.34
C ASN A 49 -41.23 -11.21 27.01
N TYR A 50 -41.41 -10.02 26.42
CA TYR A 50 -41.26 -8.76 27.15
C TYR A 50 -42.62 -8.39 27.74
N LEU A 51 -42.80 -8.69 29.03
CA LEU A 51 -43.84 -8.07 29.85
C LEU A 51 -43.20 -6.86 30.54
N LEU A 52 -43.53 -5.67 30.03
CA LEU A 52 -43.27 -4.39 30.67
C LEU A 52 -44.12 -4.31 31.95
N LEU A 53 -43.46 -4.34 33.11
CA LEU A 53 -44.00 -3.78 34.33
C LEU A 53 -43.11 -2.61 34.74
N CYS A 54 -43.71 -1.44 34.62
CA CYS A 54 -43.17 -0.16 35.02
C CYS A 54 -43.11 -0.09 36.54
N SER A 55 -41.91 0.10 37.08
CA SER A 55 -41.71 0.65 38.42
C SER A 55 -40.45 1.51 38.41
N CYS A 56 -40.67 2.81 38.58
CA CYS A 56 -39.66 3.85 38.65
C CYS A 56 -38.72 3.66 39.85
N SER A 57 -37.43 3.49 39.59
CA SER A 57 -36.35 4.00 40.46
C SER A 57 -34.97 3.82 39.81
N GLN A 58 -34.31 4.95 39.58
CA GLN A 58 -32.86 5.20 39.59
C GLN A 58 -31.90 4.10 39.10
N SER A 59 -31.31 4.34 37.93
CA SER A 59 -29.87 4.47 37.65
C SER A 59 -29.57 3.96 36.25
N GLN A 60 -29.23 4.87 35.34
CA GLN A 60 -28.67 4.51 34.05
C GLN A 60 -27.24 4.04 34.29
N THR A 61 -27.05 2.76 34.56
CA THR A 61 -25.77 2.11 34.30
C THR A 61 -25.80 1.67 32.84
N SER A 62 -24.94 2.30 32.03
CA SER A 62 -24.56 1.74 30.74
C SER A 62 -24.11 0.29 30.96
N PRO A 63 -24.49 -0.68 30.12
CA PRO A 63 -23.98 -2.03 30.25
C PRO A 63 -22.46 -1.96 30.13
N ASP A 64 -21.77 -2.27 31.23
CA ASP A 64 -20.33 -2.17 31.35
C ASP A 64 -19.71 -3.28 30.49
N PHE A 65 -19.44 -2.97 29.22
CA PHE A 65 -18.83 -3.86 28.22
C PHE A 65 -17.52 -4.50 28.73
N SER A 66 -16.88 -3.89 29.73
CA SER A 66 -15.68 -4.40 30.38
C SER A 66 -15.90 -5.74 31.10
N ASN A 67 -17.08 -5.96 31.69
CA ASN A 67 -17.41 -7.20 32.41
C ASN A 67 -17.68 -8.38 31.49
N LEU A 68 -18.28 -8.15 30.30
CA LEU A 68 -18.50 -9.19 29.30
C LEU A 68 -17.18 -9.72 28.69
N ILE A 69 -16.16 -8.85 28.56
CA ILE A 69 -14.82 -9.25 28.10
C ILE A 69 -14.10 -10.11 29.16
N LEU A 70 -14.29 -9.80 30.44
CA LEU A 70 -13.70 -10.56 31.55
C LEU A 70 -14.25 -11.99 31.61
N GLU A 71 -15.57 -12.19 31.41
CA GLU A 71 -16.16 -13.53 31.40
C GLU A 71 -15.68 -14.40 30.22
N GLN A 72 -15.46 -13.82 29.03
CA GLN A 72 -14.92 -14.57 27.89
C GLN A 72 -13.43 -14.95 28.05
N SER A 73 -12.66 -14.20 28.85
CA SER A 73 -11.25 -14.52 29.13
C SER A 73 -11.07 -15.85 29.86
N SER A 74 -12.09 -16.29 30.62
CA SER A 74 -12.08 -17.50 31.46
C SER A 74 -12.02 -18.82 30.67
N LYS A 75 -12.42 -18.83 29.39
CA LYS A 75 -12.38 -20.04 28.56
C LYS A 75 -11.00 -20.36 27.97
N ARG A 76 -10.06 -19.42 28.01
CA ARG A 76 -8.70 -19.61 27.47
C ARG A 76 -7.72 -19.73 28.65
N GLY A 77 -6.94 -20.82 28.67
CA GLY A 77 -5.91 -21.06 29.69
C GLY A 77 -4.86 -19.95 29.79
N PRO A 78 -3.98 -19.98 30.80
CA PRO A 78 -2.96 -18.96 31.03
C PRO A 78 -2.10 -18.73 29.78
N LEU A 79 -1.52 -17.53 29.65
CA LEU A 79 -0.56 -17.26 28.59
C LEU A 79 0.74 -18.00 28.89
N GLU A 80 1.34 -18.58 27.85
CA GLU A 80 2.66 -19.19 27.96
C GLU A 80 3.75 -18.11 28.09
N PRO A 81 4.83 -18.37 28.84
CA PRO A 81 6.00 -17.50 28.88
C PRO A 81 6.58 -17.19 27.50
N GLY A 82 7.10 -15.97 27.32
CA GLY A 82 7.69 -15.54 26.05
C GLY A 82 7.50 -14.06 25.74
N LEU A 83 7.95 -13.67 24.56
CA LEU A 83 7.83 -12.32 24.03
C LEU A 83 6.57 -12.20 23.17
N TYR A 84 5.70 -11.25 23.51
CA TYR A 84 4.48 -10.96 22.77
C TYR A 84 4.62 -9.63 22.04
N LEU A 85 4.56 -9.65 20.71
CA LEU A 85 4.60 -8.43 19.89
C LEU A 85 3.17 -7.93 19.72
N VAL A 86 2.80 -6.85 20.41
CA VAL A 86 1.41 -6.40 20.53
C VAL A 86 1.20 -5.11 19.74
N ALA A 87 0.38 -5.20 18.69
CA ALA A 87 0.00 -4.00 17.94
C ALA A 87 -0.94 -3.09 18.76
N THR A 88 -0.67 -1.79 18.74
CA THR A 88 -1.47 -0.73 19.39
C THR A 88 -2.25 0.08 18.35
N PRO A 89 -3.32 0.78 18.75
CA PRO A 89 -4.02 1.71 17.87
C PRO A 89 -3.13 2.73 17.16
N ILE A 90 -3.51 3.12 15.95
CA ILE A 90 -2.81 4.15 15.16
C ILE A 90 -3.50 5.53 15.20
N GLY A 91 -4.56 5.67 16.00
CA GLY A 91 -5.30 6.93 16.13
C GLY A 91 -6.63 6.79 16.87
N ASN A 92 -7.39 5.73 16.57
CA ASN A 92 -8.64 5.42 17.26
C ASN A 92 -8.46 4.31 18.30
N LEU A 93 -8.76 4.60 19.56
CA LEU A 93 -8.63 3.63 20.66
C LEU A 93 -9.40 2.34 20.40
N GLU A 94 -10.53 2.39 19.69
CA GLU A 94 -11.37 1.23 19.36
C GLU A 94 -10.68 0.18 18.47
N ASP A 95 -9.58 0.53 17.79
CA ASP A 95 -8.84 -0.38 16.90
C ASP A 95 -7.95 -1.39 17.67
N ILE A 96 -7.95 -1.35 19.00
CA ILE A 96 -7.25 -2.35 19.80
C ILE A 96 -8.00 -3.69 19.78
N THR A 97 -7.27 -4.79 19.65
CA THR A 97 -7.92 -6.11 19.66
C THR A 97 -8.19 -6.59 21.08
N LEU A 98 -9.25 -7.37 21.27
CA LEU A 98 -9.52 -8.04 22.55
C LEU A 98 -8.35 -8.93 23.00
N ARG A 99 -7.60 -9.51 22.05
CA ARG A 99 -6.41 -10.32 22.34
C ARG A 99 -5.25 -9.45 22.83
N ALA A 100 -5.03 -8.27 22.26
CA ALA A 100 -4.06 -7.30 22.76
C ALA A 100 -4.38 -6.90 24.20
N LEU A 101 -5.63 -6.55 24.50
CA LEU A 101 -6.05 -6.20 25.87
C LEU A 101 -5.78 -7.32 26.87
N ARG A 102 -6.09 -8.58 26.50
CA ARG A 102 -5.79 -9.74 27.34
C ARG A 102 -4.29 -9.89 27.60
N VAL A 103 -3.47 -9.82 26.55
CA VAL A 103 -2.01 -9.96 26.66
C VAL A 103 -1.41 -8.86 27.52
N LEU A 104 -1.79 -7.60 27.30
CA LEU A 104 -1.27 -6.47 28.08
C LEU A 104 -1.68 -6.57 29.55
N LYS A 105 -2.87 -7.08 29.88
CA LYS A 105 -3.32 -7.31 31.27
C LYS A 105 -2.62 -8.49 31.95
N SER A 106 -2.15 -9.48 31.20
CA SER A 106 -1.55 -10.70 31.73
C SER A 106 -0.02 -10.68 31.73
N ALA A 107 0.62 -9.78 30.97
CA ALA A 107 2.06 -9.67 30.92
C ALA A 107 2.65 -9.26 32.29
N ASN A 108 3.88 -9.69 32.58
CA ASN A 108 4.64 -9.27 33.75
C ASN A 108 5.22 -7.85 33.58
N VAL A 109 5.48 -7.45 32.33
CA VAL A 109 5.91 -6.10 31.94
C VAL A 109 5.50 -5.79 30.52
N ILE A 110 5.28 -4.50 30.25
CA ILE A 110 5.11 -3.97 28.90
C ILE A 110 6.33 -3.10 28.56
N LEU A 111 7.04 -3.47 27.50
CA LEU A 111 8.08 -2.68 26.87
C LEU A 111 7.44 -1.67 25.94
N SER A 112 7.78 -0.39 26.06
CA SER A 112 7.23 0.68 25.21
C SER A 112 8.27 1.72 24.84
N GLU A 113 8.14 2.32 23.66
CA GLU A 113 9.00 3.41 23.19
C GLU A 113 8.88 4.66 24.09
N ASP A 114 7.67 5.23 24.20
CA ASP A 114 7.37 6.28 25.16
C ASP A 114 6.37 5.81 26.22
N THR A 115 6.88 5.60 27.44
CA THR A 115 6.07 5.23 28.61
C THR A 115 5.00 6.25 28.98
N ARG A 116 5.17 7.54 28.65
CA ARG A 116 4.17 8.58 28.90
C ARG A 116 3.01 8.50 27.91
N HIS A 117 3.31 8.21 26.66
CA HIS A 117 2.31 7.99 25.61
C HIS A 117 1.53 6.70 25.88
N SER A 118 2.25 5.59 26.02
CA SER A 118 1.66 4.28 26.31
C SER A 118 0.90 4.27 27.64
N GLY A 119 1.35 5.01 28.65
CA GLY A 119 0.65 5.14 29.93
C GLY A 119 -0.80 5.60 29.79
N LYS A 120 -1.11 6.49 28.83
CA LYS A 120 -2.49 6.94 28.56
C LYS A 120 -3.36 5.81 28.01
N LEU A 121 -2.83 5.01 27.09
CA LEU A 121 -3.51 3.84 26.54
C LEU A 121 -3.83 2.82 27.65
N LEU A 122 -2.84 2.53 28.50
CA LEU A 122 -2.99 1.59 29.60
C LEU A 122 -4.03 2.10 30.62
N GLN A 123 -4.00 3.39 30.93
CA GLN A 123 -4.97 4.03 31.81
C GLN A 123 -6.40 3.92 31.26
N TYR A 124 -6.61 4.23 29.97
CA TYR A 124 -7.92 4.13 29.32
C TYR A 124 -8.51 2.72 29.43
N TYR A 125 -7.68 1.68 29.28
CA TYR A 125 -8.09 0.28 29.35
C TYR A 125 -8.00 -0.36 30.74
N ASN A 126 -7.68 0.43 31.78
CA ASN A 126 -7.48 -0.03 33.16
C ASN A 126 -6.47 -1.20 33.26
N ILE A 127 -5.33 -1.06 32.57
CA ILE A 127 -4.22 -2.01 32.56
C ILE A 127 -3.19 -1.56 33.61
N LYS A 128 -2.89 -2.43 34.58
CA LYS A 128 -2.00 -2.14 35.72
C LYS A 128 -0.57 -2.66 35.54
N THR A 129 -0.31 -3.37 34.44
CA THR A 129 0.97 -3.96 34.13
C THR A 129 2.07 -2.89 34.06
N PRO A 130 3.23 -3.10 34.71
CA PRO A 130 4.27 -2.08 34.75
C PRO A 130 4.87 -1.85 33.36
N LEU A 131 5.16 -0.58 33.06
CA LEU A 131 5.88 -0.17 31.85
C LEU A 131 7.38 -0.15 32.07
N LEU A 132 8.14 -0.53 31.04
CA LEU A 132 9.59 -0.39 30.96
C LEU A 132 9.94 0.29 29.63
N SER A 133 10.77 1.33 29.67
CA SER A 133 11.17 2.03 28.45
C SER A 133 12.08 1.17 27.58
N TYR A 134 11.70 1.02 26.32
CA TYR A 134 12.40 0.25 25.30
C TYR A 134 12.24 0.95 23.95
N HIS A 135 13.28 1.66 23.52
CA HIS A 135 13.29 2.49 22.32
C HIS A 135 14.62 2.35 21.59
N LYS A 136 14.67 2.72 20.31
CA LYS A 136 15.82 2.52 19.42
C LYS A 136 17.20 2.94 19.98
N PHE A 137 17.25 3.95 20.86
CA PHE A 137 18.49 4.42 21.48
C PHE A 137 18.96 3.64 22.71
N ASN A 138 18.14 2.75 23.28
CA ASN A 138 18.47 1.99 24.48
C ASN A 138 18.32 0.47 24.32
N GLU A 139 17.91 -0.02 23.15
CA GLU A 139 17.66 -1.45 22.89
C GLU A 139 18.84 -2.31 23.35
N SER A 140 20.05 -2.04 22.85
CA SER A 140 21.24 -2.81 23.19
C SER A 140 21.57 -2.83 24.69
N GLN A 141 21.20 -1.78 25.43
CA GLN A 141 21.40 -1.74 26.89
C GLN A 141 20.33 -2.52 27.64
N ARG A 142 19.10 -2.59 27.09
CA ARG A 142 17.94 -3.22 27.73
C ARG A 142 17.76 -4.68 27.34
N GLU A 143 18.25 -5.10 26.17
CA GLU A 143 18.12 -6.45 25.61
C GLU A 143 18.51 -7.53 26.61
N GLN A 144 19.70 -7.44 27.23
CA GLN A 144 20.14 -8.46 28.19
C GLN A 144 19.23 -8.53 29.43
N THR A 145 18.74 -7.38 29.89
CA THR A 145 17.82 -7.33 31.04
C THR A 145 16.49 -8.00 30.69
N VAL A 146 15.95 -7.71 29.50
CA VAL A 146 14.71 -8.32 29.01
C VAL A 146 14.88 -9.82 28.77
N LEU A 147 16.00 -10.22 28.18
CA LEU A 147 16.32 -11.62 27.91
C LEU A 147 16.37 -12.45 29.20
N ASN A 148 16.95 -11.90 30.26
CA ASN A 148 17.00 -12.57 31.56
C ASN A 148 15.59 -12.80 32.13
N ARG A 149 14.69 -11.83 32.00
CA ARG A 149 13.27 -11.98 32.44
C ARG A 149 12.55 -13.06 31.65
N LEU A 150 12.74 -13.08 30.33
CA LEU A 150 12.18 -14.11 29.46
C LEU A 150 12.69 -15.51 29.84
N LYS A 151 14.00 -15.65 30.11
CA LYS A 151 14.61 -16.92 30.57
C LYS A 151 14.12 -17.37 31.94
N GLN A 152 13.62 -16.45 32.77
CA GLN A 152 12.98 -16.74 34.06
C GLN A 152 11.51 -17.18 33.92
N GLY A 153 10.99 -17.28 32.70
CA GLY A 153 9.61 -17.71 32.45
C GLY A 153 8.59 -16.57 32.54
N GLU A 154 9.02 -15.31 32.40
CA GLU A 154 8.09 -14.19 32.36
C GLU A 154 7.41 -14.02 30.99
N ILE A 155 6.21 -13.44 31.01
CA ILE A 155 5.48 -12.95 29.85
C ILE A 155 5.85 -11.48 29.67
N VAL A 156 6.55 -11.18 28.57
CA VAL A 156 6.96 -9.81 28.22
C VAL A 156 6.16 -9.37 27.00
N ALA A 157 5.40 -8.28 27.11
CA ALA A 157 4.76 -7.65 25.95
C ALA A 157 5.63 -6.51 25.43
N LEU A 158 5.80 -6.41 24.11
CA LEU A 158 6.38 -5.26 23.43
C LEU A 158 5.30 -4.55 22.62
N ILE A 159 5.19 -3.24 22.81
CA ILE A 159 4.32 -2.34 22.04
C ILE A 159 5.16 -1.24 21.38
N SER A 160 4.70 -0.73 20.25
CA SER A 160 5.13 0.57 19.74
C SER A 160 4.12 1.65 20.13
N ASP A 161 4.51 2.92 19.97
CA ASP A 161 3.63 4.05 20.28
C ASP A 161 2.35 4.03 19.42
N ALA A 162 2.45 3.50 18.19
CA ALA A 162 1.30 3.30 17.31
C ALA A 162 1.57 2.16 16.31
N GLY A 163 0.62 1.26 16.16
CA GLY A 163 0.67 0.22 15.12
C GLY A 163 1.43 -1.02 15.57
N THR A 164 2.11 -1.67 14.63
CA THR A 164 2.71 -3.00 14.83
C THR A 164 4.20 -2.88 15.18
N PRO A 165 4.65 -3.33 16.37
CA PRO A 165 6.05 -3.22 16.77
C PRO A 165 6.98 -4.01 15.84
N GLY A 166 8.23 -3.53 15.70
CA GLY A 166 9.24 -4.08 14.79
C GLY A 166 9.09 -3.65 13.32
N ILE A 167 8.02 -2.94 12.95
CA ILE A 167 7.82 -2.42 11.58
C ILE A 167 7.99 -0.90 11.57
N SER A 168 9.15 -0.42 11.11
CA SER A 168 9.58 0.98 11.24
C SER A 168 9.69 1.51 12.68
N ASP A 169 9.56 0.61 13.66
CA ASP A 169 9.59 0.83 15.10
C ASP A 169 10.67 -0.07 15.75
N PRO A 170 11.07 0.18 17.02
CA PRO A 170 11.93 -0.72 17.79
C PRO A 170 11.35 -2.14 17.93
N GLY A 171 12.21 -3.12 18.22
CA GLY A 171 11.80 -4.50 18.55
C GLY A 171 12.38 -5.61 17.68
N THR A 172 12.86 -5.31 16.47
CA THR A 172 13.37 -6.33 15.54
C THR A 172 14.54 -7.12 16.12
N GLU A 173 15.51 -6.44 16.73
CA GLU A 173 16.68 -7.09 17.31
C GLU A 173 16.32 -7.95 18.54
N LEU A 174 15.37 -7.50 19.37
CA LEU A 174 14.88 -8.30 20.50
C LEU A 174 14.14 -9.57 20.04
N ALA A 175 13.29 -9.45 19.02
CA ALA A 175 12.60 -10.60 18.44
C ALA A 175 13.59 -11.61 17.86
N LYS A 176 14.61 -11.13 17.15
CA LYS A 176 15.71 -11.96 16.63
C LYS A 176 16.46 -12.66 17.76
N LEU A 177 16.87 -11.93 18.80
CA LEU A 177 17.55 -12.49 19.96
C LEU A 177 16.72 -13.59 20.64
N CYS A 178 15.41 -13.39 20.77
CA CYS A 178 14.51 -14.41 21.32
C CYS A 178 14.46 -15.66 20.44
N VAL A 179 14.38 -15.51 19.11
CA VAL A 179 14.40 -16.63 18.17
C VAL A 179 15.71 -17.42 18.28
N ASP A 180 16.86 -16.73 18.33
CA ASP A 180 18.18 -17.35 18.47
C ASP A 180 18.29 -18.15 19.78
N GLU A 181 17.70 -17.65 20.86
CA GLU A 181 17.66 -18.27 22.20
C GLU A 181 16.50 -19.26 22.36
N LYS A 182 15.74 -19.55 21.30
CA LYS A 182 14.56 -20.45 21.31
C LYS A 182 13.47 -20.05 22.31
N ILE A 183 13.35 -18.76 22.59
CA ILE A 183 12.27 -18.18 23.38
C ILE A 183 11.06 -17.96 22.47
N PRO A 184 9.83 -18.34 22.88
CA PRO A 184 8.63 -18.10 22.07
C PRO A 184 8.45 -16.61 21.75
N VAL A 185 8.29 -16.30 20.46
CA VAL A 185 7.89 -14.97 19.98
C VAL A 185 6.50 -15.08 19.38
N VAL A 186 5.53 -14.41 20.00
CA VAL A 186 4.11 -14.52 19.67
C VAL A 186 3.60 -13.19 19.09
N PRO A 187 3.34 -13.10 17.78
CA PRO A 187 2.75 -11.90 17.20
C PRO A 187 1.26 -11.79 17.53
N ILE A 188 0.83 -10.63 18.01
CA ILE A 188 -0.58 -10.27 18.20
C ILE A 188 -0.98 -9.31 17.08
N PRO A 189 -1.82 -9.76 16.11
CA PRO A 189 -2.23 -8.92 15.00
C PRO A 189 -3.09 -7.76 15.50
N GLY A 190 -3.04 -6.66 14.76
CA GLY A 190 -3.78 -5.45 15.04
C GLY A 190 -3.50 -4.38 13.99
N ALA A 191 -3.64 -3.12 14.38
CA ALA A 191 -3.54 -1.99 13.47
C ALA A 191 -2.15 -1.87 12.82
N SER A 192 -2.15 -1.54 11.52
CA SER A 192 -0.97 -1.18 10.75
C SER A 192 -1.36 -0.11 9.73
N ALA A 193 -0.74 1.07 9.82
CA ALA A 193 -1.11 2.22 9.01
C ALA A 193 -0.93 1.94 7.50
N PHE A 194 0.17 1.31 7.09
CA PHE A 194 0.38 1.00 5.67
C PHE A 194 -0.61 -0.02 5.11
N VAL A 195 -1.06 -0.98 5.92
CA VAL A 195 -2.05 -1.99 5.49
C VAL A 195 -3.43 -1.35 5.36
N ALA A 196 -3.84 -0.54 6.34
CA ALA A 196 -5.09 0.23 6.28
C ALA A 196 -5.09 1.20 5.10
N ALA A 197 -3.95 1.84 4.83
CA ALA A 197 -3.83 2.75 3.69
C ALA A 197 -3.93 2.01 2.35
N LEU A 198 -3.27 0.85 2.24
CA LEU A 198 -3.28 0.03 1.02
C LEU A 198 -4.68 -0.51 0.72
N SER A 199 -5.38 -1.03 1.72
CA SER A 199 -6.72 -1.61 1.53
C SER A 199 -7.74 -0.59 1.02
N ALA A 200 -7.60 0.68 1.40
CA ALA A 200 -8.46 1.78 0.96
C ALA A 200 -7.93 2.54 -0.28
N SER A 201 -6.75 2.18 -0.81
CA SER A 201 -6.06 2.97 -1.83
C SER A 201 -6.72 2.89 -3.21
N GLY A 202 -7.22 1.72 -3.60
CA GLY A 202 -7.63 1.43 -4.98
C GLY A 202 -6.45 1.12 -5.93
N LEU A 203 -5.23 0.96 -5.41
CA LEU A 203 -4.07 0.45 -6.15
C LEU A 203 -4.01 -1.08 -6.08
N ALA A 204 -3.18 -1.69 -6.94
CA ALA A 204 -2.99 -3.14 -6.92
C ALA A 204 -2.43 -3.62 -5.58
N THR A 205 -3.00 -4.71 -5.06
CA THR A 205 -2.66 -5.27 -3.74
C THR A 205 -2.10 -6.70 -3.82
N ASP A 206 -2.03 -7.30 -5.01
CA ASP A 206 -1.52 -8.67 -5.21
C ASP A 206 -0.05 -8.78 -4.77
N GLU A 207 0.73 -7.77 -5.14
CA GLU A 207 2.11 -7.62 -4.71
C GLU A 207 2.42 -6.14 -4.45
N PHE A 208 3.14 -5.88 -3.35
CA PHE A 208 3.52 -4.53 -2.97
C PHE A 208 4.87 -4.52 -2.24
N THR A 209 5.51 -3.36 -2.22
CA THR A 209 6.77 -3.12 -1.53
C THR A 209 6.55 -2.06 -0.46
N PHE A 210 6.61 -2.46 0.82
CA PHE A 210 6.66 -1.51 1.92
C PHE A 210 8.09 -0.97 2.07
N VAL A 211 8.25 0.33 1.82
CA VAL A 211 9.54 1.03 1.89
C VAL A 211 9.78 1.61 3.28
N GLY A 212 8.72 2.01 3.98
CA GLY A 212 8.81 2.77 5.23
C GLY A 212 9.37 4.18 4.99
N PHE A 213 10.23 4.65 5.89
CA PHE A 213 10.83 5.98 5.78
C PHE A 213 12.06 5.96 4.85
N LEU A 214 12.14 6.96 3.97
CA LEU A 214 13.32 7.15 3.13
C LEU A 214 14.57 7.55 3.95
N PRO A 215 15.78 7.21 3.47
CA PRO A 215 17.02 7.65 4.10
C PRO A 215 17.10 9.17 4.28
N LYS A 216 17.66 9.61 5.41
CA LYS A 216 17.82 11.04 5.73
C LYS A 216 18.83 11.72 4.80
N HIS A 217 19.90 11.02 4.42
CA HIS A 217 20.96 11.57 3.57
C HIS A 217 20.54 11.62 2.10
N ALA A 218 20.82 12.74 1.43
CA ALA A 218 20.34 13.00 0.07
C ALA A 218 20.78 11.92 -0.94
N ARG A 219 22.07 11.55 -0.94
CA ARG A 219 22.59 10.55 -1.87
C ARG A 219 21.88 9.20 -1.74
N SER A 220 21.84 8.63 -0.53
CA SER A 220 21.19 7.34 -0.31
C SER A 220 19.68 7.38 -0.52
N ARG A 221 19.04 8.53 -0.27
CA ARG A 221 17.63 8.74 -0.62
C ARG A 221 17.41 8.71 -2.13
N THR A 222 18.21 9.44 -2.90
CA THR A 222 18.14 9.44 -4.36
C THR A 222 18.39 8.05 -4.93
N GLU A 223 19.43 7.36 -4.47
CA GLU A 223 19.72 5.96 -4.86
C GLU A 223 18.52 5.05 -4.57
N ARG A 224 17.91 5.17 -3.38
CA ARG A 224 16.73 4.40 -3.00
C ARG A 224 15.49 4.73 -3.83
N LEU A 225 15.30 5.99 -4.23
CA LEU A 225 14.20 6.42 -5.10
C LEU A 225 14.40 5.96 -6.55
N MET A 226 15.63 5.97 -7.05
CA MET A 226 15.96 5.45 -8.39
C MET A 226 15.63 3.95 -8.53
N LEU A 227 15.89 3.17 -7.48
CA LEU A 227 15.44 1.78 -7.42
C LEU A 227 13.91 1.69 -7.44
N SER A 228 13.24 2.48 -6.61
CA SER A 228 11.77 2.54 -6.58
C SER A 228 11.12 2.95 -7.89
N ALA A 229 11.73 3.84 -8.67
CA ALA A 229 11.18 4.30 -9.94
C ALA A 229 10.94 3.14 -10.93
N ASN A 230 11.72 2.07 -10.81
CA ASN A 230 11.67 0.89 -11.65
C ASN A 230 10.84 -0.27 -11.08
N GLU A 231 10.36 -0.15 -9.85
CA GLU A 231 9.51 -1.17 -9.23
C GLU A 231 8.15 -1.23 -9.94
N VAL A 232 7.71 -2.43 -10.28
CA VAL A 232 6.46 -2.71 -11.02
C VAL A 232 5.28 -2.91 -10.08
N LYS A 233 5.55 -3.08 -8.79
CA LYS A 233 4.56 -3.31 -7.72
C LYS A 233 4.18 -2.00 -7.04
N THR A 234 3.02 -1.98 -6.38
CA THR A 234 2.62 -0.82 -5.55
C THR A 234 3.66 -0.59 -4.46
N GLN A 235 4.03 0.66 -4.21
CA GLN A 235 5.04 1.03 -3.22
C GLN A 235 4.46 1.90 -2.14
N ILE A 236 4.85 1.66 -0.89
CA ILE A 236 4.27 2.35 0.27
C ILE A 236 5.37 3.00 1.10
N PHE A 237 5.22 4.30 1.35
CA PHE A 237 6.18 5.13 2.06
C PHE A 237 5.52 5.80 3.25
N TYR A 238 6.27 5.91 4.35
CA TYR A 238 5.93 6.84 5.42
C TYR A 238 6.69 8.14 5.19
N VAL A 239 5.96 9.26 5.23
CA VAL A 239 6.49 10.58 4.86
C VAL A 239 6.17 11.58 5.96
N PRO A 240 7.19 12.17 6.63
CA PRO A 240 6.95 13.26 7.57
C PRO A 240 6.25 14.43 6.85
N PRO A 241 5.29 15.14 7.47
CA PRO A 241 4.52 16.17 6.77
C PRO A 241 5.35 17.30 6.18
N HIS A 242 6.40 17.71 6.91
CA HIS A 242 7.36 18.73 6.47
C HIS A 242 8.29 18.27 5.34
N LYS A 243 8.21 16.99 4.96
CA LYS A 243 8.95 16.38 3.85
C LYS A 243 8.06 15.98 2.68
N LEU A 244 6.74 16.15 2.77
CA LEU A 244 5.83 15.70 1.70
C LEU A 244 6.12 16.39 0.38
N LEU A 245 6.24 17.73 0.36
CA LEU A 245 6.51 18.46 -0.88
C LEU A 245 7.85 18.02 -1.52
N GLN A 246 8.91 17.91 -0.71
CA GLN A 246 10.20 17.38 -1.16
C GLN A 246 10.06 15.97 -1.75
N PHE A 247 9.32 15.09 -1.09
CA PHE A 247 9.06 13.73 -1.57
C PHE A 247 8.34 13.76 -2.92
N LEU A 248 7.30 14.58 -3.07
CA LEU A 248 6.52 14.70 -4.31
C LEU A 248 7.36 15.28 -5.45
N GLU A 249 8.23 16.24 -5.19
CA GLU A 249 9.17 16.78 -6.17
C GLU A 249 10.17 15.72 -6.65
N GLU A 250 10.86 15.05 -5.72
CA GLU A 250 11.86 14.02 -6.03
C GLU A 250 11.20 12.83 -6.78
N THR A 251 10.03 12.37 -6.33
CA THR A 251 9.33 11.24 -6.96
C THR A 251 8.69 11.59 -8.30
N SER A 252 8.10 12.78 -8.47
CA SER A 252 7.53 13.18 -9.76
C SER A 252 8.59 13.23 -10.85
N LEU A 253 9.78 13.75 -10.53
CA LEU A 253 10.91 13.82 -11.45
C LEU A 253 11.44 12.44 -11.84
N LEU A 254 11.51 11.50 -10.88
CA LEU A 254 12.11 10.19 -11.11
C LEU A 254 11.13 9.15 -11.66
N PHE A 255 9.86 9.18 -11.24
CA PHE A 255 8.87 8.12 -11.51
C PHE A 255 7.96 8.51 -12.69
N GLY A 256 7.90 9.80 -13.00
CA GLY A 256 7.01 10.43 -13.97
C GLY A 256 5.79 11.06 -13.31
N TYR A 257 5.42 12.26 -13.78
CA TYR A 257 4.31 13.04 -13.26
C TYR A 257 2.94 12.34 -13.35
N SER A 258 2.75 11.47 -14.33
CA SER A 258 1.49 10.75 -14.56
C SER A 258 1.32 9.50 -13.69
N ARG A 259 2.31 9.12 -12.88
CA ARG A 259 2.19 7.93 -12.02
C ARG A 259 1.10 8.15 -10.98
N ARG A 260 0.15 7.21 -10.85
CA ARG A 260 -0.90 7.33 -9.85
C ARG A 260 -0.34 7.19 -8.43
N CYS A 261 -0.90 7.93 -7.50
CA CYS A 261 -0.57 7.84 -6.09
C CYS A 261 -1.80 8.11 -5.20
N VAL A 262 -1.66 7.70 -3.95
CA VAL A 262 -2.63 7.94 -2.88
C VAL A 262 -1.88 8.51 -1.69
N ILE A 263 -2.39 9.58 -1.11
CA ILE A 263 -1.86 10.19 0.12
C ILE A 263 -2.92 10.00 1.20
N ALA A 264 -2.67 9.03 2.07
CA ALA A 264 -3.51 8.73 3.22
C ALA A 264 -3.00 9.50 4.44
N ARG A 265 -3.84 10.36 5.02
CA ARG A 265 -3.50 11.22 6.14
C ARG A 265 -4.36 10.87 7.34
N GLU A 266 -3.73 10.90 8.51
CA GLU A 266 -4.45 10.83 9.80
C GLU A 266 -5.42 9.63 9.87
N ILE A 267 -4.99 8.48 9.34
CA ILE A 267 -5.80 7.25 9.28
C ILE A 267 -6.30 6.91 10.69
N THR A 268 -7.59 6.59 10.80
CA THR A 268 -8.39 6.32 12.00
C THR A 268 -8.66 7.53 12.90
N LYS A 269 -8.13 8.72 12.60
CA LYS A 269 -8.31 9.93 13.41
C LYS A 269 -9.45 10.81 12.88
N MET A 270 -9.77 11.87 13.62
CA MET A 270 -10.85 12.83 13.27
C MET A 270 -10.69 13.48 11.89
N HIS A 271 -9.46 13.66 11.42
CA HIS A 271 -9.14 14.30 10.13
C HIS A 271 -8.64 13.30 9.09
N GLU A 272 -9.12 12.06 9.15
CA GLU A 272 -8.80 11.03 8.15
C GLU A 272 -9.13 11.51 6.72
N GLU A 273 -8.14 11.39 5.83
CA GLU A 273 -8.27 11.81 4.44
C GLU A 273 -7.50 10.88 3.51
N PHE A 274 -8.10 10.55 2.37
CA PHE A 274 -7.45 9.85 1.26
C PHE A 274 -7.50 10.70 -0.01
N TRP A 275 -6.40 11.38 -0.30
CA TRP A 275 -6.23 12.07 -1.57
C TRP A 275 -5.76 11.08 -2.64
N ARG A 276 -6.33 11.14 -3.84
CA ARG A 276 -6.03 10.24 -4.97
C ARG A 276 -5.84 11.04 -6.25
N GLY A 277 -4.84 10.69 -7.03
CA GLY A 277 -4.54 11.33 -8.31
C GLY A 277 -3.19 10.87 -8.85
N THR A 278 -2.52 11.74 -9.59
CA THR A 278 -1.16 11.53 -10.08
C THR A 278 -0.13 12.26 -9.22
N LEU A 279 1.15 11.88 -9.32
CA LEU A 279 2.24 12.57 -8.62
C LEU A 279 2.31 14.07 -8.98
N GLY A 280 2.02 14.44 -10.23
CA GLY A 280 1.95 15.83 -10.66
C GLY A 280 0.83 16.61 -9.98
N GLU A 281 -0.39 16.07 -10.00
CA GLU A 281 -1.55 16.69 -9.32
C GLU A 281 -1.32 16.78 -7.81
N ALA A 282 -0.69 15.77 -7.21
CA ALA A 282 -0.35 15.78 -5.79
C ALA A 282 0.62 16.92 -5.47
N LYS A 283 1.68 17.06 -6.27
CA LYS A 283 2.66 18.14 -6.11
C LYS A 283 1.98 19.51 -6.15
N GLU A 284 1.06 19.72 -7.09
CA GLU A 284 0.29 20.96 -7.19
C GLU A 284 -0.62 21.17 -5.97
N ALA A 285 -1.40 20.16 -5.59
CA ALA A 285 -2.34 20.22 -4.47
C ALA A 285 -1.65 20.55 -3.13
N PHE A 286 -0.46 20.00 -2.89
CA PHE A 286 0.30 20.17 -1.65
C PHE A 286 1.40 21.23 -1.73
N SER A 287 1.46 22.02 -2.82
CA SER A 287 2.45 23.10 -2.98
C SER A 287 2.17 24.32 -2.10
N SER A 288 0.88 24.64 -1.89
CA SER A 288 0.44 25.86 -1.22
C SER A 288 0.25 25.70 0.29
N HIS A 289 0.00 24.47 0.75
CA HIS A 289 -0.31 24.19 2.14
C HIS A 289 0.44 22.94 2.60
N GLN A 290 1.29 23.11 3.61
CA GLN A 290 1.94 21.99 4.26
C GLN A 290 0.91 21.22 5.10
N PRO A 291 0.68 19.93 4.83
CA PRO A 291 -0.23 19.14 5.65
C PRO A 291 0.34 18.93 7.05
N LYS A 292 -0.55 18.56 7.97
CA LYS A 292 -0.23 18.13 9.33
C LYS A 292 -0.65 16.67 9.51
N GLY A 293 -0.13 16.06 10.58
CA GLY A 293 -0.48 14.71 11.01
C GLY A 293 0.51 13.65 10.56
N GLU A 294 0.07 12.41 10.50
CA GLU A 294 0.81 11.28 9.94
C GLU A 294 0.37 11.04 8.49
N ILE A 295 1.34 10.68 7.64
CA ILE A 295 1.11 10.54 6.20
C ILE A 295 1.73 9.24 5.70
N THR A 296 0.88 8.42 5.07
CA THR A 296 1.28 7.25 4.30
C THR A 296 1.05 7.55 2.82
N VAL A 297 2.10 7.49 2.01
CA VAL A 297 2.02 7.70 0.57
C VAL A 297 2.15 6.37 -0.15
N LEU A 298 1.20 6.06 -1.00
CA LEU A 298 1.21 4.89 -1.87
C LEU A 298 1.42 5.35 -3.30
N VAL A 299 2.31 4.69 -4.03
CA VAL A 299 2.62 5.02 -5.42
C VAL A 299 2.44 3.77 -6.25
N GLU A 300 1.72 3.91 -7.36
CA GLU A 300 1.52 2.85 -8.32
C GLU A 300 2.85 2.31 -8.84
N GLY A 301 2.89 1.00 -9.08
CA GLY A 301 4.02 0.36 -9.75
C GLY A 301 4.22 0.86 -11.18
N LYS A 302 5.42 0.66 -11.72
CA LYS A 302 5.74 1.02 -13.09
C LYS A 302 4.96 0.12 -14.03
N ALA A 303 4.20 0.72 -14.94
CA ALA A 303 3.52 -0.01 -16.00
C ALA A 303 4.54 -0.85 -16.78
N ILE A 304 4.30 -2.16 -16.84
CA ILE A 304 5.04 -3.05 -17.72
C ILE A 304 4.40 -2.85 -19.10
N CYS A 305 5.08 -2.13 -19.99
CA CYS A 305 4.76 -2.23 -21.41
C CYS A 305 5.11 -3.66 -21.83
N VAL A 306 4.11 -4.53 -21.90
CA VAL A 306 4.25 -5.80 -22.60
C VAL A 306 4.35 -5.40 -24.07
N VAL A 307 5.58 -5.30 -24.54
CA VAL A 307 5.84 -5.24 -25.96
C VAL A 307 5.52 -6.64 -26.47
N GLU A 308 4.34 -6.82 -27.05
CA GLU A 308 4.03 -8.04 -27.77
C GLU A 308 5.11 -8.19 -28.85
N THR A 309 5.96 -9.20 -28.70
CA THR A 309 6.85 -9.60 -29.79
C THR A 309 5.96 -10.02 -30.95
N PRO A 310 6.06 -9.37 -32.13
CA PRO A 310 5.22 -9.72 -33.26
C PRO A 310 5.39 -11.21 -33.56
N SER A 311 4.27 -11.90 -33.84
CA SER A 311 4.30 -13.32 -34.16
C SER A 311 5.11 -13.57 -35.44
N GLU A 312 5.60 -14.79 -35.63
CA GLU A 312 6.32 -15.18 -36.86
C GLU A 312 5.47 -14.87 -38.11
N ASP A 313 4.15 -15.12 -38.05
CA ASP A 313 3.21 -14.81 -39.13
C ASP A 313 3.11 -13.31 -39.44
N GLN A 314 3.15 -12.45 -38.40
CA GLN A 314 3.11 -11.00 -38.57
C GLN A 314 4.39 -10.50 -39.24
N LEU A 315 5.55 -11.00 -38.80
CA LEU A 315 6.84 -10.69 -39.39
C LEU A 315 6.92 -11.18 -40.85
N GLU A 316 6.41 -12.37 -41.14
CA GLU A 316 6.38 -12.92 -42.50
C GLU A 316 5.47 -12.09 -43.43
N LYS A 317 4.29 -11.70 -42.95
CA LYS A 317 3.36 -10.86 -43.72
C LYS A 317 3.95 -9.49 -44.06
N GLU A 318 4.63 -8.88 -43.09
CA GLU A 318 5.29 -7.58 -43.27
C GLU A 318 6.49 -7.69 -44.22
N LEU A 319 7.29 -8.75 -44.09
CA LEU A 319 8.39 -9.07 -45.01
C LEU A 319 7.89 -9.27 -46.45
N ARG A 320 6.82 -10.04 -46.64
CA ARG A 320 6.19 -10.26 -47.96
C ARG A 320 5.65 -8.95 -48.55
N GLY A 321 5.04 -8.10 -47.71
CA GLY A 321 4.59 -6.77 -48.12
C GLY A 321 5.73 -5.90 -48.65
N LEU A 322 6.86 -5.83 -47.94
CA LEU A 322 8.02 -5.04 -48.34
C LEU A 322 8.70 -5.56 -49.61
N ILE A 323 8.77 -6.89 -49.79
CA ILE A 323 9.29 -7.49 -51.02
C ILE A 323 8.36 -7.18 -52.20
N SER A 324 7.04 -7.26 -52.01
CA SER A 324 6.06 -6.94 -53.07
C SER A 324 6.05 -5.47 -53.49
N ALA A 325 6.49 -4.57 -52.61
CA ALA A 325 6.69 -3.16 -52.91
C ALA A 325 8.01 -2.87 -53.65
N GLY A 326 8.79 -3.90 -54.01
CA GLY A 326 10.00 -3.78 -54.82
C GLY A 326 11.26 -3.43 -54.03
N HIS A 327 11.25 -3.52 -52.70
CA HIS A 327 12.43 -3.28 -51.90
C HIS A 327 13.44 -4.43 -52.03
N ASN A 328 14.74 -4.08 -52.16
CA ASN A 328 15.82 -5.06 -52.19
C ASN A 328 15.89 -5.82 -50.85
N LEU A 329 16.03 -7.15 -50.92
CA LEU A 329 16.10 -8.05 -49.76
C LEU A 329 17.12 -7.61 -48.69
N SER A 330 18.22 -6.97 -49.10
CA SER A 330 19.23 -6.43 -48.19
C SER A 330 18.75 -5.20 -47.41
N MET A 331 17.90 -4.35 -48.01
CA MET A 331 17.31 -3.21 -47.32
C MET A 331 16.22 -3.67 -46.35
N VAL A 332 15.36 -4.61 -46.78
CA VAL A 332 14.24 -5.10 -45.98
C VAL A 332 14.71 -5.81 -44.70
N THR A 333 15.75 -6.64 -44.81
CA THR A 333 16.35 -7.32 -43.64
C THR A 333 16.99 -6.32 -42.67
N THR A 334 17.66 -5.28 -43.18
CA THR A 334 18.21 -4.20 -42.34
C THR A 334 17.10 -3.43 -41.62
N THR A 335 16.02 -3.09 -42.31
CA THR A 335 14.88 -2.37 -41.73
C THR A 335 14.16 -3.20 -40.66
N LEU A 336 13.89 -4.49 -40.90
CA LEU A 336 13.23 -5.37 -39.93
C LEU A 336 14.11 -5.66 -38.71
N VAL A 337 15.42 -5.82 -38.90
CA VAL A 337 16.38 -5.95 -37.79
C VAL A 337 16.40 -4.67 -36.97
N VAL A 338 16.43 -3.49 -37.60
CA VAL A 338 16.36 -2.21 -36.88
C VAL A 338 15.03 -2.03 -36.14
N PHE A 339 13.91 -2.45 -36.73
CA PHE A 339 12.58 -2.35 -36.13
C PHE A 339 12.44 -3.28 -34.91
N THR A 340 12.84 -4.55 -35.03
CA THR A 340 12.90 -5.48 -33.90
C THR A 340 13.93 -5.06 -32.85
N PHE A 341 15.03 -4.42 -33.24
CA PHE A 341 16.00 -3.84 -32.31
C PHE A 341 15.44 -2.62 -31.58
N HIS A 342 14.64 -1.77 -32.21
CA HIS A 342 14.01 -0.62 -31.56
C HIS A 342 12.89 -1.04 -30.59
N ILE A 343 12.17 -2.10 -30.94
CA ILE A 343 11.16 -2.76 -30.11
C ILE A 343 11.81 -3.47 -28.90
N ALA A 344 12.95 -4.15 -29.10
CA ALA A 344 13.70 -4.82 -28.03
C ALA A 344 14.52 -3.85 -27.15
N VAL A 345 14.98 -2.73 -27.72
CA VAL A 345 15.70 -1.66 -27.03
C VAL A 345 14.72 -0.53 -26.69
N CYS A 346 13.83 -0.84 -25.75
CA CYS A 346 13.21 0.21 -24.94
C CYS A 346 14.35 0.99 -24.22
N PRO A 347 14.29 2.34 -24.09
CA PRO A 347 15.49 3.18 -23.91
C PRO A 347 16.31 2.98 -22.63
N ASN A 348 15.91 2.08 -21.72
CA ASN A 348 16.49 1.97 -20.37
C ASN A 348 17.06 0.60 -19.99
N LYS A 349 17.28 -0.33 -20.93
CA LYS A 349 17.99 -1.61 -20.67
C LYS A 349 19.44 -1.61 -21.18
N PHE A 350 20.21 -0.54 -20.96
CA PHE A 350 21.58 -0.46 -21.48
C PHE A 350 22.67 -1.12 -20.62
N LEU A 351 22.36 -1.74 -19.46
CA LEU A 351 23.44 -2.18 -18.54
C LEU A 351 23.53 -3.67 -18.20
N PHE A 352 22.64 -4.54 -18.66
CA PHE A 352 22.73 -5.98 -18.32
C PHE A 352 22.43 -6.91 -19.48
N CYS A 353 23.26 -6.83 -20.51
CA CYS A 353 23.68 -8.00 -21.24
C CYS A 353 24.95 -7.60 -22.01
N ARG A 354 26.08 -8.24 -21.76
CA ARG A 354 27.18 -8.24 -22.74
C ARG A 354 27.52 -9.65 -23.18
N ILE A 355 26.85 -10.64 -22.58
CA ILE A 355 27.10 -12.07 -22.78
C ILE A 355 25.94 -12.75 -23.54
N SER A 356 24.71 -12.23 -23.51
CA SER A 356 23.59 -12.80 -24.28
C SER A 356 23.38 -12.18 -25.67
N TYR A 357 23.92 -10.99 -25.94
CA TYR A 357 23.77 -10.32 -27.26
C TYR A 357 24.43 -11.10 -28.38
N ARG A 358 25.62 -11.66 -28.14
CA ARG A 358 26.34 -12.41 -29.16
C ARG A 358 25.63 -13.72 -29.48
N THR A 359 25.12 -14.41 -28.46
CA THR A 359 24.42 -15.70 -28.62
C THR A 359 23.03 -15.53 -29.22
N PHE A 360 22.26 -14.53 -28.82
CA PHE A 360 20.94 -14.25 -29.39
C PHE A 360 21.04 -13.75 -30.84
N PHE A 361 21.97 -12.83 -31.12
CA PHE A 361 22.23 -12.39 -32.48
C PHE A 361 22.71 -13.55 -33.35
N PHE A 362 23.61 -14.41 -32.86
CA PHE A 362 24.09 -15.56 -33.62
C PHE A 362 23.00 -16.60 -33.87
N LEU A 363 22.16 -16.91 -32.88
CA LEU A 363 21.05 -17.86 -33.03
C LEU A 363 19.92 -17.32 -33.93
N PHE A 364 19.60 -16.03 -33.82
CA PHE A 364 18.63 -15.37 -34.70
C PHE A 364 19.16 -15.30 -36.12
N LEU A 365 20.41 -14.86 -36.32
CA LEU A 365 21.04 -14.82 -37.64
C LEU A 365 21.16 -16.23 -38.24
N GLN A 366 21.53 -17.24 -37.44
CA GLN A 366 21.65 -18.62 -37.91
C GLN A 366 20.30 -19.22 -38.31
N LYS A 367 19.24 -19.01 -37.52
CA LYS A 367 17.88 -19.46 -37.87
C LYS A 367 17.30 -18.69 -39.05
N PHE A 368 17.54 -17.38 -39.12
CA PHE A 368 17.08 -16.51 -40.22
C PHE A 368 17.82 -16.80 -41.53
N LEU A 369 19.13 -17.09 -41.48
CA LEU A 369 19.92 -17.51 -42.64
C LEU A 369 19.49 -18.91 -43.12
N VAL A 370 19.21 -19.83 -42.20
CA VAL A 370 18.66 -21.16 -42.53
C VAL A 370 17.28 -21.02 -43.18
N PHE A 371 16.41 -20.14 -42.68
CA PHE A 371 15.11 -19.86 -43.27
C PHE A 371 15.22 -19.25 -44.68
N LEU A 372 16.13 -18.29 -44.89
CA LEU A 372 16.40 -17.70 -46.22
C LEU A 372 16.96 -18.74 -47.21
N VAL A 373 17.90 -19.57 -46.78
CA VAL A 373 18.52 -20.59 -47.65
C VAL A 373 17.53 -21.71 -47.98
N PHE A 374 16.71 -22.16 -47.03
CA PHE A 374 15.75 -23.24 -47.28
C PHE A 374 14.53 -22.79 -48.10
N ASN A 375 14.01 -21.57 -47.89
CA ASN A 375 12.78 -21.12 -48.55
C ASN A 375 13.00 -20.31 -49.83
N PHE A 376 14.19 -19.73 -50.06
CA PHE A 376 14.45 -18.91 -51.25
C PHE A 376 15.55 -19.45 -52.19
N PHE A 377 16.41 -20.38 -51.74
CA PHE A 377 17.52 -20.92 -52.57
C PHE A 377 17.33 -22.37 -53.08
N LYS A 378 16.18 -23.01 -52.82
CA LYS A 378 15.71 -24.20 -53.56
C LYS A 378 14.41 -23.82 -54.29
N PRO A 379 14.46 -23.46 -55.58
CA PRO A 379 14.84 -24.40 -56.64
C PRO A 379 15.75 -23.77 -57.71
N LEU A 380 16.95 -24.33 -57.87
CA LEU A 380 17.86 -24.04 -59.00
C LEU A 380 18.31 -25.33 -59.70
N GLU A 381 17.52 -26.41 -59.59
CA GLU A 381 17.76 -27.71 -60.25
C GLU A 381 16.69 -28.10 -61.29
N GLU A 382 15.74 -27.21 -61.62
CA GLU A 382 14.76 -27.42 -62.73
C GLU A 382 15.05 -26.56 -63.98
N ILE A 383 16.30 -26.13 -64.18
CA ILE A 383 16.72 -25.49 -65.45
C ILE A 383 18.02 -26.15 -65.92
N ILE A 384 17.90 -27.33 -66.53
CA ILE A 384 18.76 -27.83 -67.62
C ILE A 384 17.84 -28.12 -68.80
#